data_AF-A0A915E1F2-F1
#
_entry.id   AF-A0A915E1F2-F1
#
_cell.length_a   1.000
_cell.length_b   1.000
_cell.length_c   1.000
_cell.angle_alpha   90.00
_cell.angle_beta   90.00
_cell.angle_gamma   90.00
#
_symmetry.space_group_name_H-M   'P 1'
#
loop_
_entity.id
_entity.type
_entity.pdbx_description
1 polymer ?
#
loop_
_entity_poly.entity_id
_entity_poly.type
_entity_poly.pdbx_seq_one_letter_code
_entity_poly.pdbx_strand_id
1 'polypeptide(L)' 'MQNVYEKFGLDENTADFTGHALALYRDDKYKQLPYLDAVNRVRLYSDSLARYGKSPYLYRCTGLESCLKDLLD' A
#
# COMPACT_ATOMS: atom_id res chain seq x y z
N MET A 1 15.88 -0.21 1.65
CA MET A 1 15.06 -0.99 0.69
C MET A 1 15.78 -1.26 -0.63
N GLN A 2 16.66 -0.38 -1.08
CA GLN A 2 17.35 -0.48 -2.37
C GLN A 2 17.99 -1.86 -2.63
N ASN A 3 18.80 -2.35 -1.69
CA ASN A 3 19.45 -3.66 -1.81
C ASN A 3 18.46 -4.83 -1.95
N VAL A 4 17.23 -4.69 -1.44
CA VAL A 4 16.19 -5.70 -1.58
C VAL A 4 15.64 -5.69 -3.01
N TYR A 5 15.34 -4.50 -3.53
CA TYR A 5 14.89 -4.36 -4.92
C TYR A 5 15.91 -4.91 -5.92
N GLU A 6 17.19 -4.59 -5.73
CA GLU A 6 18.28 -5.12 -6.56
C GLU A 6 18.41 -6.64 -6.44
N LYS A 7 18.34 -7.19 -5.22
CA LYS A 7 18.42 -8.63 -4.98
C LYS A 7 17.31 -9.41 -5.68
N PHE A 8 16.12 -8.84 -5.77
CA PHE A 8 14.98 -9.44 -6.44
C PHE A 8 14.83 -9.00 -7.91
N GLY A 9 15.74 -8.17 -8.41
CA GLY A 9 15.74 -7.69 -9.80
C GLY A 9 14.51 -6.85 -10.15
N LEU A 10 13.98 -6.07 -9.22
CA LEU A 10 12.84 -5.19 -9.49
C LEU A 10 13.28 -4.03 -10.38
N ASP A 11 12.50 -3.76 -11.42
CA ASP A 11 12.59 -2.54 -12.21
C ASP A 11 12.22 -1.31 -11.39
N GLU A 12 12.75 -0.14 -11.75
CA GLU A 12 12.54 1.13 -11.04
C GLU A 12 11.05 1.46 -10.90
N ASN A 13 10.24 1.24 -11.95
CA ASN A 13 8.80 1.47 -11.90
C ASN A 13 8.09 0.56 -10.89
N THR A 14 8.55 -0.69 -10.78
CA THR A 14 7.98 -1.67 -9.84
C THR A 14 8.38 -1.34 -8.41
N ALA A 15 9.62 -0.90 -8.21
CA ALA A 15 10.12 -0.44 -6.91
C ALA A 15 9.35 0.81 -6.43
N ASP A 16 9.10 1.77 -7.31
CA ASP A 16 8.35 2.98 -7.01
C ASP A 16 6.88 2.69 -6.69
N PHE A 17 6.23 1.84 -7.48
CA PHE A 17 4.87 1.39 -7.19
C PHE A 17 4.80 0.70 -5.81
N THR A 18 5.75 -0.18 -5.52
CA THR A 18 5.80 -0.90 -4.23
C THR A 18 6.02 0.06 -3.06
N GLY A 19 6.90 1.05 -3.20
CA GLY A 19 7.18 2.03 -2.15
C GLY A 19 6.05 3.03 -1.91
N HIS A 20 5.53 3.61 -2.99
CA HIS A 20 4.55 4.69 -2.90
C HIS A 20 3.12 4.19 -2.78
N ALA A 21 2.70 3.21 -3.59
CA ALA A 21 1.32 2.75 -3.60
C ALA A 21 1.03 1.69 -2.51
N LEU A 22 1.97 0.78 -2.26
CA LEU A 22 1.78 -0.29 -1.26
C LEU A 22 2.29 0.10 0.14
N ALA A 23 3.50 0.65 0.22
CA ALA A 23 4.10 1.05 1.50
C ALA A 23 3.78 2.49 1.94
N LEU A 24 3.05 3.24 1.11
CA LEU A 24 2.54 4.60 1.39
C LEU A 24 3.64 5.60 1.78
N TYR A 25 4.84 5.46 1.21
CA TYR A 25 5.89 6.47 1.36
C TYR A 25 5.59 7.69 0.47
N ARG A 26 5.91 8.88 0.97
CA ARG A 26 5.71 10.14 0.24
C ARG A 26 6.93 10.54 -0.59
N ASP A 27 8.11 10.15 -0.13
CA ASP A 27 9.40 10.50 -0.70
C ASP A 27 10.31 9.27 -0.77
N ASP A 28 11.32 9.30 -1.63
CA ASP A 28 12.23 8.18 -1.89
C ASP A 28 13.25 7.88 -0.79
N LYS A 29 13.22 8.62 0.32
CA LYS A 29 14.18 8.44 1.42
C LYS A 29 14.15 7.03 2.00
N TYR A 30 13.00 6.35 1.91
CA TYR A 30 12.84 4.96 2.35
C TYR A 30 13.75 3.97 1.60
N LYS A 31 14.21 4.30 0.38
CA LYS A 31 15.14 3.46 -0.38
C LYS A 31 16.45 3.24 0.38
N GLN A 32 16.92 4.26 1.11
CA GLN A 32 18.15 4.21 1.92
C GLN A 32 17.95 3.66 3.35
N LEU A 33 16.71 3.51 3.80
CA LEU A 33 16.39 3.01 5.15
C LEU A 33 16.40 1.46 5.22
N PRO A 34 16.47 0.87 6.42
CA PRO A 34 16.30 -0.56 6.62
C PRO A 34 14.99 -1.07 6.01
N TYR A 35 15.03 -2.28 5.43
CA TYR A 35 13.88 -2.82 4.69
C TYR A 35 12.71 -3.26 5.56
N LEU A 36 12.94 -3.50 6.85
CA LEU A 36 11.95 -4.10 7.75
C LEU A 36 10.66 -3.27 7.83
N ASP A 37 10.78 -1.95 7.96
CA ASP A 37 9.62 -1.06 8.06
C ASP A 37 8.81 -1.05 6.77
N ALA A 38 9.48 -0.99 5.61
CA ALA A 38 8.81 -1.00 4.32
C ALA A 38 8.08 -2.33 4.08
N VAL A 39 8.72 -3.47 4.38
CA VAL A 39 8.11 -4.79 4.25
C VAL A 39 6.90 -4.95 5.18
N ASN A 40 6.99 -4.47 6.42
CA ASN A 40 5.87 -4.51 7.37
C ASN A 40 4.67 -3.69 6.88
N ARG A 41 4.91 -2.53 6.26
CA ARG A 41 3.85 -1.71 5.64
C ARG A 41 3.20 -2.38 4.44
N VAL A 42 4.01 -2.98 3.55
CA VAL A 42 3.47 -3.76 2.42
C VAL A 42 2.63 -4.94 2.91
N ARG A 43 3.10 -5.64 3.95
CA ARG A 43 2.34 -6.72 4.58
C ARG A 43 1.02 -6.21 5.16
N LEU A 44 1.04 -5.10 5.88
CA LEU A 44 -0.18 -4.48 6.42
C LEU A 44 -1.19 -4.12 5.33
N TYR A 45 -0.72 -3.56 4.20
CA TYR A 45 -1.56 -3.28 3.03
C TYR A 45 -2.22 -4.55 2.50
N SER A 46 -1.43 -5.63 2.32
CA SER A 46 -1.94 -6.92 1.85
C SER A 46 -2.93 -7.55 2.82
N ASP A 47 -2.64 -7.51 4.13
CA ASP A 47 -3.52 -8.08 5.16
C ASP A 47 -4.85 -7.32 5.23
N SER A 48 -4.82 -5.99 5.03
CA SER A 48 -6.03 -5.15 4.99
C SER A 48 -6.85 -5.43 3.73
N LEU A 49 -6.19 -5.56 2.58
CA LEU A 49 -6.86 -5.90 1.31
C LEU A 49 -7.49 -7.30 1.39
N ALA A 50 -6.80 -8.28 1.96
CA ALA A 50 -7.30 -9.64 2.12
C ALA A 50 -8.55 -9.70 3.02
N ARG A 51 -8.68 -8.80 3.99
CA ARG A 51 -9.84 -8.74 4.90
C ARG A 51 -11.09 -8.14 4.25
N TYR A 52 -10.95 -7.10 3.43
CA TYR A 52 -12.09 -6.31 2.92
C TYR A 52 -12.31 -6.42 1.40
N GLY A 53 -11.39 -7.08 0.68
CA GLY A 53 -11.52 -7.48 -0.72
C GLY A 53 -11.32 -6.36 -1.73
N LYS A 54 -12.14 -5.30 -1.68
CA LYS A 54 -12.14 -4.23 -2.70
C LYS A 54 -11.00 -3.24 -2.53
N SER A 55 -10.72 -2.81 -1.30
CA SER A 55 -9.63 -1.88 -1.00
C SER A 55 -9.17 -2.04 0.45
N PRO A 56 -7.93 -1.65 0.78
CA PRO A 56 -7.41 -1.74 2.14
C PRO A 56 -7.86 -0.57 3.04
N TYR A 57 -8.67 0.35 2.51
CA TYR A 57 -9.11 1.54 3.23
C TYR A 57 -10.55 1.38 3.71
N LEU A 58 -10.81 1.85 4.93
CA LEU A 58 -12.14 1.92 5.50
C LEU A 58 -12.55 3.38 5.60
N TYR A 59 -13.72 3.71 5.05
CA TYR A 59 -14.37 5.00 5.25
C TYR A 59 -15.63 4.80 6.08
N ARG A 60 -15.77 5.56 7.17
CA ARG A 60 -16.97 5.47 8.03
C ARG A 60 -18.04 6.40 7.48
N CYS A 61 -19.10 5.84 6.92
CA CYS A 61 -20.26 6.62 6.51
C CYS A 61 -21.06 7.08 7.74
N THR A 62 -21.09 8.40 7.98
CA THR A 62 -21.89 9.06 9.01
C THR A 62 -23.01 9.89 8.36
N GLY A 63 -23.83 9.28 7.50
CA GLY A 63 -24.96 9.96 6.86
C GLY A 63 -25.83 9.03 6.00
N LEU A 64 -27.15 9.25 6.01
CA LEU A 64 -28.16 8.46 5.28
C LEU A 64 -28.01 8.52 3.76
N GLU A 65 -27.36 9.56 3.21
CA GLU A 65 -27.30 9.82 1.76
C GLU A 65 -26.01 9.31 1.08
N SER A 66 -24.93 9.07 1.83
CA SER A 66 -23.62 8.73 1.23
C SER A 66 -23.34 7.23 1.13
N CYS A 67 -24.12 6.38 1.80
CA CYS A 67 -23.93 4.92 1.78
C CYS A 67 -24.45 4.23 0.51
N LEU A 68 -25.28 4.92 -0.28
CA LEU A 68 -25.95 4.34 -1.45
C LEU A 68 -25.03 4.16 -2.67
N LYS A 69 -23.83 4.76 -2.67
CA LYS A 69 -22.88 4.64 -3.78
C LYS A 69 -21.88 3.50 -3.65
N ASP A 70 -21.59 3.04 -2.44
CA ASP A 70 -20.66 1.91 -2.23
C ASP A 70 -21.30 0.54 -2.54
N LEU A 71 -22.61 0.50 -2.82
CA LEU A 71 -23.37 -0.73 -3.07
C LEU A 71 -23.83 -0.91 -4.53
N LEU A 72 -23.47 0.02 -5.43
CA LEU A 72 -23.87 -0.01 -6.85
C LEU A 72 -22.72 -0.24 -7.83
N ASP A 73 -21.51 -0.50 -7.32
CA ASP A 73 -20.38 -1.13 -8.04
C ASP A 73 -20.05 -2.50 -7.44
#